data_AF-A0A2V3HWM9-F1
#
_entry.id   AF-A0A2V3HWM9-F1
#
_cell.length_a   1.000
_cell.length_b   1.000
_cell.length_c   1.000
_cell.angle_alpha   90.00
_cell.angle_beta   90.00
_cell.angle_gamma   90.00
#
_symmetry.space_group_name_H-M   'P 1'
#
loop_
_entity.id
_entity.type
_entity.pdbx_description
1 polymer ?
#
loop_
_entity_poly.entity_id
_entity_poly.type
_entity_poly.pdbx_seq_one_letter_code
_entity_poly.pdbx_strand_id
1 'polypeptide(L)'
;MVLLESPLALAAVIFAAAFLAGAIPLWRKVADQQNLLTWLTGLAAGVLLASALLVAIPEGFDIAGQGDLGPLLIGGAVLAGFLAMLLLEALGFGHDIHEEHHDHEHEHGHDHVHHPAKANSVVIGLSVHALTDGVAIGAAVSTGSLVLTMSVFIAVLAHKVPAAFSVGVFSMHERQDRNKAVRDVALFSLATPITILLTVYLLGDVDAHLLGLAILFAGGTFLYVATVDVLPDVHNSETGRQALFQVLIGAGLMVLLIWGLDATGMVAH
;
A
#
# COMPACT_ATOMS: atom_id res chain seq x y z
N MET A 1 7.64 -10.02 -22.97
CA MET A 1 7.03 -8.68 -23.04
C MET A 1 5.52 -8.76 -23.23
N VAL A 2 4.99 -9.46 -24.25
CA VAL A 2 3.52 -9.61 -24.50
C VAL A 2 2.68 -10.08 -23.30
N LEU A 3 3.22 -10.93 -22.41
CA LEU A 3 2.50 -11.37 -21.22
C LEU A 3 2.26 -10.24 -20.19
N LEU A 4 3.19 -9.29 -20.06
CA LEU A 4 3.11 -8.20 -19.07
C LEU A 4 2.19 -7.04 -19.53
N GLU A 5 1.75 -7.05 -20.78
CA GLU A 5 0.76 -6.09 -21.31
C GLU A 5 -0.67 -6.47 -20.94
N SER A 6 -0.91 -7.73 -20.55
CA SER A 6 -2.27 -8.18 -20.28
C SER A 6 -2.69 -7.81 -18.84
N PRO A 7 -3.86 -7.15 -18.66
CA PRO A 7 -4.38 -6.84 -17.32
C PRO A 7 -4.53 -8.10 -16.45
N LEU A 8 -4.87 -9.23 -17.09
CA LEU A 8 -5.01 -10.52 -16.43
C LEU A 8 -3.68 -11.06 -15.89
N ALA A 9 -2.57 -10.90 -16.62
CA ALA A 9 -1.27 -11.31 -16.12
C ALA A 9 -0.78 -10.41 -14.99
N LEU A 10 -0.96 -9.09 -15.08
CA LEU A 10 -0.63 -8.17 -13.99
C LEU A 10 -1.41 -8.54 -12.72
N ALA A 11 -2.73 -8.77 -12.86
CA ALA A 11 -3.59 -9.26 -11.79
C ALA A 11 -3.11 -10.60 -11.21
N ALA A 12 -2.73 -11.57 -12.05
CA ALA A 12 -2.24 -12.86 -11.59
C ALA A 12 -0.89 -12.76 -10.85
N VAL A 13 0.04 -11.94 -11.36
CA VAL A 13 1.36 -11.74 -10.74
C VAL A 13 1.23 -11.06 -9.39
N ILE A 14 0.46 -9.96 -9.30
CA ILE A 14 0.30 -9.25 -8.02
C ILE A 14 -0.46 -10.07 -7.00
N PHE A 15 -1.48 -10.83 -7.42
CA PHE A 15 -2.17 -11.79 -6.56
C PHE A 15 -1.21 -12.84 -6.02
N ALA A 16 -0.44 -13.49 -6.90
CA ALA A 16 0.48 -14.54 -6.51
C ALA A 16 1.57 -14.01 -5.56
N ALA A 17 2.15 -12.84 -5.88
CA ALA A 17 3.16 -12.21 -5.03
C ALA A 17 2.61 -11.88 -3.64
N ALA A 18 1.44 -11.23 -3.56
CA ALA A 18 0.80 -10.88 -2.30
C ALA A 18 0.41 -12.14 -1.50
N PHE A 19 -0.27 -13.09 -2.13
CA PHE A 19 -0.75 -14.29 -1.44
C PHE A 19 0.40 -15.16 -0.95
N LEU A 20 1.44 -15.37 -1.76
CA LEU A 20 2.61 -16.14 -1.35
C LEU A 20 3.35 -15.43 -0.20
N ALA A 21 3.56 -14.12 -0.29
CA ALA A 21 4.22 -13.35 0.77
C ALA A 21 3.43 -13.41 2.09
N GLY A 22 2.11 -13.21 2.05
CA GLY A 22 1.24 -13.31 3.22
C GLY A 22 1.02 -14.73 3.73
N ALA A 23 1.25 -15.75 2.92
CA ALA A 23 1.20 -17.15 3.36
C ALA A 23 2.46 -17.61 4.10
N ILE A 24 3.61 -16.96 3.88
CA ILE A 24 4.89 -17.33 4.53
C ILE A 24 4.77 -17.37 6.07
N PRO A 25 4.23 -16.33 6.75
CA PRO A 25 4.04 -16.35 8.20
C PRO A 25 3.06 -17.42 8.70
N LEU A 26 2.14 -17.89 7.85
CA LEU A 26 1.14 -18.90 8.23
C LEU A 26 1.75 -20.30 8.34
N TRP A 27 2.90 -20.53 7.68
CA TRP A 27 3.52 -21.85 7.52
C TRP A 27 4.86 -21.96 8.26
N ARG A 28 5.49 -20.82 8.55
CA ARG A 28 6.73 -20.76 9.32
C ARG A 28 6.47 -20.05 10.65
N LYS A 29 7.21 -20.41 11.70
CA LYS A 29 7.22 -19.67 12.98
C LYS A 29 7.95 -18.31 12.86
N VAL A 30 7.73 -17.62 11.76
CA VAL A 30 8.31 -16.31 11.47
C VAL A 30 7.47 -15.22 12.14
N ALA A 31 6.18 -15.48 12.38
CA ALA A 31 5.32 -14.63 13.19
C ALA A 31 5.97 -14.34 14.57
N ASP A 32 6.62 -15.33 15.19
CA ASP A 32 7.27 -15.19 16.50
C ASP A 32 8.54 -14.28 16.48
N GLN A 33 9.00 -13.79 15.32
CA GLN A 33 10.24 -13.02 15.19
C GLN A 33 10.00 -11.49 15.19
N GLN A 34 9.68 -10.91 16.35
CA GLN A 34 9.37 -9.48 16.51
C GLN A 34 10.35 -8.54 15.78
N ASN A 35 11.66 -8.74 15.92
CA ASN A 35 12.65 -7.90 15.25
C ASN A 35 12.52 -7.90 13.72
N LEU A 36 12.20 -9.03 13.11
CA LEU A 36 12.01 -9.10 11.66
C LEU A 36 10.76 -8.32 11.25
N LEU A 37 9.70 -8.37 12.06
CA LEU A 37 8.45 -7.66 11.80
C LEU A 37 8.65 -6.16 11.79
N THR A 38 9.29 -5.62 12.83
CA THR A 38 9.61 -4.18 12.94
C THR A 38 10.45 -3.72 11.76
N TRP A 39 11.40 -4.54 11.31
CA TRP A 39 12.20 -4.21 10.11
C TRP A 39 11.38 -4.24 8.84
N LEU A 40 10.50 -5.23 8.66
CA LEU A 40 9.67 -5.34 7.47
C LEU A 40 8.61 -4.24 7.38
N THR A 41 7.98 -3.85 8.49
CA THR A 41 7.00 -2.75 8.52
C THR A 41 7.67 -1.42 8.20
N GLY A 42 8.79 -1.08 8.85
CA GLY A 42 9.52 0.16 8.57
C GLY A 42 10.05 0.23 7.14
N LEU A 43 10.56 -0.88 6.60
CA LEU A 43 10.97 -0.95 5.18
C LEU A 43 9.77 -0.80 4.24
N ALA A 44 8.65 -1.47 4.52
CA ALA A 44 7.43 -1.39 3.72
C ALA A 44 6.93 0.04 3.62
N ALA A 45 6.87 0.74 4.76
CA ALA A 45 6.39 2.11 4.80
C ALA A 45 7.32 3.08 4.06
N GLY A 46 8.64 2.88 4.13
CA GLY A 46 9.60 3.63 3.31
C GLY A 46 9.42 3.39 1.81
N VAL A 47 9.22 2.14 1.39
CA VAL A 47 8.94 1.79 -0.02
C VAL A 47 7.61 2.39 -0.47
N LEU A 48 6.56 2.34 0.36
CA LEU A 48 5.25 2.91 0.06
C LEU A 48 5.31 4.45 -0.05
N LEU A 49 6.01 5.12 0.87
CA LEU A 49 6.21 6.58 0.83
C LEU A 49 6.91 7.01 -0.45
N ALA A 50 7.99 6.30 -0.82
CA ALA A 50 8.70 6.54 -2.07
C ALA A 50 7.82 6.22 -3.29
N SER A 51 7.03 5.15 -3.27
CA SER A 51 6.07 4.82 -4.33
C SER A 51 5.03 5.92 -4.53
N ALA A 52 4.53 6.52 -3.44
CA ALA A 52 3.59 7.64 -3.51
C ALA A 52 4.23 8.88 -4.15
N LEU A 53 5.37 9.31 -3.61
CA LEU A 53 5.98 10.60 -3.94
C LEU A 53 6.81 10.60 -5.23
N LEU A 54 7.36 9.45 -5.62
CA LEU A 54 8.23 9.34 -6.79
C LEU A 54 7.54 8.72 -8.00
N VAL A 55 6.41 8.01 -7.83
CA VAL A 55 5.74 7.27 -8.91
C VAL A 55 4.25 7.62 -9.02
N ALA A 56 3.41 7.31 -8.03
CA ALA A 56 1.98 7.51 -8.21
C ALA A 56 1.61 9.00 -8.39
N ILE A 57 2.17 9.89 -7.58
CA ILE A 57 1.86 11.31 -7.64
C ILE A 57 2.45 11.95 -8.92
N PRO A 58 3.76 11.84 -9.22
CA PRO A 58 4.33 12.50 -10.39
C PRO A 58 3.68 12.06 -11.71
N GLU A 59 3.50 10.76 -11.93
CA GLU A 59 2.86 10.24 -13.15
C GLU A 59 1.40 10.66 -13.24
N GLY A 60 0.68 10.65 -12.12
CA GLY A 60 -0.68 11.14 -12.08
C GLY A 60 -0.79 12.62 -12.48
N PHE A 61 0.16 13.45 -12.04
CA PHE A 61 0.25 14.87 -12.42
C PHE A 61 0.60 15.05 -13.89
N ASP A 62 1.55 14.28 -14.42
CA ASP A 62 1.95 14.35 -15.83
C ASP A 62 0.77 14.04 -16.76
N ILE A 63 0.01 12.98 -16.46
CA ILE A 63 -1.14 12.57 -17.27
C ILE A 63 -2.30 13.55 -17.12
N ALA A 64 -2.67 13.91 -15.88
CA ALA A 64 -3.79 14.82 -15.64
C ALA A 64 -3.53 16.23 -16.18
N GLY A 65 -2.26 16.67 -16.17
CA GLY A 65 -1.82 17.98 -16.65
C GLY A 65 -1.78 18.12 -18.17
N GLN A 66 -1.88 17.03 -18.93
CA GLN A 66 -2.03 17.09 -20.40
C GLN A 66 -3.44 17.55 -20.84
N GLY A 67 -4.43 17.44 -19.96
CA GLY A 67 -5.78 17.95 -20.18
C GLY A 67 -5.94 19.41 -19.73
N ASP A 68 -7.13 19.98 -19.94
CA ASP A 68 -7.49 21.32 -19.46
C ASP A 68 -7.99 21.30 -18.00
N LEU A 69 -7.40 20.42 -17.18
CA LEU A 69 -7.78 20.26 -15.77
C LEU A 69 -7.09 21.33 -14.93
N GLY A 70 -7.87 22.07 -14.13
CA GLY A 70 -7.32 23.09 -13.24
C GLY A 70 -6.44 22.49 -12.11
N PRO A 71 -5.37 23.18 -11.65
CA PRO A 71 -4.49 22.68 -10.60
C PRO A 71 -5.19 22.28 -9.30
N LEU A 72 -6.31 22.95 -8.98
CA LEU A 72 -7.14 22.63 -7.82
C LEU A 72 -7.75 21.23 -7.90
N LEU A 73 -8.18 20.79 -9.09
CA LEU A 73 -8.77 19.46 -9.27
C LEU A 73 -7.69 18.38 -9.19
N ILE A 74 -6.53 18.62 -9.80
CA ILE A 74 -5.39 17.70 -9.81
C ILE A 74 -4.87 17.49 -8.38
N GLY A 75 -4.53 18.57 -7.65
CA GLY A 75 -4.15 18.47 -6.24
C GLY A 75 -5.30 17.99 -5.35
N GLY A 76 -6.53 18.33 -5.71
CA GLY A 76 -7.74 17.89 -5.04
C GLY A 76 -7.94 16.37 -5.10
N ALA A 77 -7.52 15.69 -6.18
CA ALA A 77 -7.56 14.23 -6.27
C ALA A 77 -6.63 13.56 -5.25
N VAL A 78 -5.40 14.08 -5.08
CA VAL A 78 -4.46 13.60 -4.04
C VAL A 78 -5.06 13.81 -2.65
N LEU A 79 -5.58 15.02 -2.38
CA LEU A 79 -6.23 15.33 -1.10
C LEU A 79 -7.44 14.42 -0.85
N ALA A 80 -8.25 14.16 -1.87
CA ALA A 80 -9.42 13.29 -1.75
C ALA A 80 -9.01 11.85 -1.38
N GLY A 81 -7.94 11.32 -1.96
CA GLY A 81 -7.38 10.02 -1.59
C GLY A 81 -6.93 9.99 -0.13
N PHE A 82 -6.14 10.99 0.28
CA PHE A 82 -5.67 11.11 1.65
C PHE A 82 -6.83 11.18 2.65
N LEU A 83 -7.82 12.06 2.38
CA LEU A 83 -9.00 12.22 3.24
C LEU A 83 -9.91 11.00 3.23
N ALA A 84 -9.98 10.24 2.14
CA ALA A 84 -10.75 9.01 2.09
C ALA A 84 -10.20 7.96 3.07
N MET A 85 -8.88 7.80 3.12
CA MET A 85 -8.24 6.90 4.10
C MET A 85 -8.36 7.43 5.52
N LEU A 86 -8.18 8.74 5.74
CA LEU A 86 -8.42 9.37 7.04
C LEU A 86 -9.85 9.14 7.54
N LEU A 87 -10.84 9.27 6.66
CA LEU A 87 -12.24 9.04 6.99
C LEU A 87 -12.49 7.57 7.33
N LEU A 88 -11.90 6.63 6.58
CA LEU A 88 -12.02 5.20 6.88
C LEU A 88 -11.44 4.86 8.26
N GLU A 89 -10.30 5.44 8.61
CA GLU A 89 -9.71 5.29 9.93
C GLU A 89 -10.59 5.91 11.02
N ALA A 90 -11.09 7.12 10.82
CA ALA A 90 -12.00 7.79 11.76
C ALA A 90 -13.32 7.03 11.97
N LEU A 91 -13.76 6.25 10.97
CA LEU A 91 -14.92 5.34 11.08
C LEU A 91 -14.58 4.02 11.78
N GLY A 92 -13.33 3.84 12.23
CA GLY A 92 -12.86 2.65 12.92
C GLY A 92 -12.59 1.49 11.97
N PHE A 93 -12.26 1.74 10.70
CA PHE A 93 -11.75 0.76 9.73
C PHE A 93 -10.25 0.94 9.47
N GLY A 94 -9.50 1.43 10.46
CA GLY A 94 -8.07 1.73 10.38
C GLY A 94 -7.17 0.66 10.99
N HIS A 95 -5.87 0.82 10.78
CA HIS A 95 -4.83 -0.17 11.00
C HIS A 95 -3.80 0.38 12.00
N ASP A 96 -3.81 -0.14 13.23
CA ASP A 96 -2.60 -0.27 14.04
C ASP A 96 -2.25 -1.76 14.05
N ILE A 97 -1.25 -2.19 13.25
CA ILE A 97 -0.60 -3.52 13.39
C ILE A 97 0.46 -3.40 14.52
N HIS A 98 0.66 -2.20 15.07
CA HIS A 98 1.64 -1.88 16.09
C HIS A 98 1.08 -1.89 17.53
N GLU A 99 -0.22 -2.14 17.74
CA GLU A 99 -0.83 -2.21 19.08
C GLU A 99 -0.88 -3.65 19.66
N GLU A 100 0.25 -4.32 19.79
CA GLU A 100 0.38 -5.37 20.81
C GLU A 100 1.83 -5.37 21.29
N HIS A 101 2.13 -4.66 22.39
CA HIS A 101 3.15 -4.96 23.40
C HIS A 101 3.36 -3.75 24.33
N HIS A 102 2.29 -3.30 25.00
CA HIS A 102 2.46 -2.58 26.26
C HIS A 102 2.18 -3.53 27.41
N ASP A 103 3.26 -4.10 27.96
CA ASP A 103 3.31 -4.52 29.36
C ASP A 103 3.02 -3.27 30.21
N HIS A 104 1.77 -3.10 30.63
CA HIS A 104 1.40 -2.10 31.62
C HIS A 104 1.56 -2.69 33.02
N GLU A 105 2.81 -2.81 33.48
CA GLU A 105 3.09 -2.54 34.89
C GLU A 105 3.31 -1.02 35.03
N HIS A 106 2.48 -0.40 35.88
CA HIS A 106 2.54 0.98 36.41
C HIS A 106 1.60 2.04 35.78
N GLU A 107 0.50 2.27 36.52
CA GLU A 107 -0.07 3.58 36.90
C GLU A 107 0.32 4.81 36.06
N HIS A 108 -0.64 5.42 35.38
CA HIS A 108 -1.19 6.76 35.73
C HIS A 108 -2.46 7.04 34.90
N GLY A 109 -3.47 7.63 35.53
CA GLY A 109 -4.80 7.83 34.96
C GLY A 109 -4.86 8.92 33.88
N HIS A 110 -5.01 8.48 32.63
CA HIS A 110 -5.70 9.23 31.59
C HIS A 110 -6.68 8.29 30.89
N ASP A 111 -7.91 8.77 30.71
CA ASP A 111 -9.02 8.08 30.08
C ASP A 111 -8.73 7.99 28.57
N HIS A 112 -7.89 7.03 28.19
CA HIS A 112 -7.71 6.66 26.81
C HIS A 112 -8.91 5.79 26.44
N VAL A 113 -9.72 6.29 25.50
CA VAL A 113 -10.75 5.47 24.84
C VAL A 113 -10.00 4.43 24.01
N HIS A 114 -9.61 3.33 24.64
CA HIS A 114 -9.10 2.15 23.97
C HIS A 114 -10.26 1.52 23.20
N HIS A 115 -10.40 1.86 21.93
CA HIS A 115 -11.17 1.01 21.02
C HIS A 115 -10.25 -0.14 20.62
N PRO A 116 -10.45 -1.38 21.11
CA PRO A 116 -9.74 -2.51 20.54
C PRO A 116 -10.11 -2.55 19.06
N ALA A 117 -9.15 -2.26 18.18
CA ALA A 117 -9.34 -2.42 16.75
C ALA A 117 -9.64 -3.89 16.51
N LYS A 118 -10.92 -4.23 16.31
CA LYS A 118 -11.32 -5.61 16.03
C LYS A 118 -10.55 -6.03 14.78
N ALA A 119 -9.78 -7.11 14.79
CA ALA A 119 -8.97 -7.56 13.64
C ALA A 119 -9.67 -7.55 12.26
N ASN A 120 -11.01 -7.59 12.21
CA ASN A 120 -11.78 -7.34 10.99
C ASN A 120 -11.62 -5.91 10.42
N SER A 121 -11.64 -4.89 11.28
CA SER A 121 -11.48 -3.49 10.92
C SER A 121 -10.14 -3.23 10.22
N VAL A 122 -9.03 -3.68 10.84
CA VAL A 122 -7.68 -3.57 10.28
C VAL A 122 -7.59 -4.23 8.90
N VAL A 123 -8.09 -5.47 8.77
CA VAL A 123 -8.08 -6.21 7.49
C VAL A 123 -8.95 -5.52 6.45
N ILE A 124 -10.09 -4.92 6.83
CA ILE A 124 -10.95 -4.16 5.93
C ILE A 124 -10.23 -2.90 5.46
N GLY A 125 -9.62 -2.12 6.36
CA GLY A 125 -8.86 -0.91 6.02
C GLY A 125 -7.75 -1.19 5.03
N LEU A 126 -6.92 -2.18 5.34
CA LEU A 126 -5.83 -2.64 4.48
C LEU A 126 -6.34 -3.15 3.13
N SER A 127 -7.49 -3.83 3.13
CA SER A 127 -8.13 -4.28 1.88
C SER A 127 -8.65 -3.11 1.05
N VAL A 128 -9.20 -2.05 1.66
CA VAL A 128 -9.65 -0.86 0.92
C VAL A 128 -8.47 -0.12 0.29
N HIS A 129 -7.37 0.05 1.02
CA HIS A 129 -6.12 0.54 0.42
C HIS A 129 -5.68 -0.35 -0.76
N ALA A 130 -5.74 -1.68 -0.60
CA ALA A 130 -5.44 -2.62 -1.68
C ALA A 130 -6.39 -2.51 -2.89
N LEU A 131 -7.63 -2.06 -2.72
CA LEU A 131 -8.51 -1.73 -3.84
C LEU A 131 -7.95 -0.52 -4.60
N THR A 132 -7.45 0.50 -3.89
CA THR A 132 -6.88 1.70 -4.52
C THR A 132 -5.58 1.42 -5.30
N ASP A 133 -4.78 0.44 -4.87
CA ASP A 133 -3.67 -0.09 -5.68
C ASP A 133 -4.15 -0.56 -7.05
N GLY A 134 -5.28 -1.28 -7.06
CA GLY A 134 -5.85 -1.83 -8.28
C GLY A 134 -6.47 -0.75 -9.16
N VAL A 135 -7.00 0.32 -8.57
CA VAL A 135 -7.43 1.51 -9.31
C VAL A 135 -6.24 2.17 -9.99
N ALA A 136 -5.12 2.35 -9.30
CA ALA A 136 -3.91 2.96 -9.87
C ALA A 136 -3.38 2.16 -11.07
N ILE A 137 -3.19 0.85 -10.89
CA ILE A 137 -2.69 -0.04 -11.95
C ILE A 137 -3.70 -0.12 -13.10
N GLY A 138 -5.00 -0.30 -12.80
CA GLY A 138 -6.02 -0.38 -13.84
C GLY A 138 -6.15 0.90 -14.65
N ALA A 139 -6.05 2.08 -14.00
CA ALA A 139 -6.04 3.37 -14.69
C ALA A 139 -4.79 3.53 -15.55
N ALA A 140 -3.62 3.13 -15.04
CA ALA A 140 -2.37 3.14 -15.81
C ALA A 140 -2.47 2.25 -17.06
N VAL A 141 -3.02 1.04 -16.94
CA VAL A 141 -3.28 0.14 -18.07
C VAL A 141 -4.22 0.79 -19.09
N SER A 142 -5.30 1.43 -18.64
CA SER A 142 -6.28 2.07 -19.52
C SER A 142 -5.71 3.26 -20.31
N THR A 143 -4.56 3.83 -19.92
CA THR A 143 -3.89 4.87 -20.73
C THR A 143 -3.27 4.32 -22.02
N GLY A 144 -3.04 3.00 -22.10
CA GLY A 144 -2.29 2.38 -23.19
C GLY A 144 -0.77 2.57 -23.13
N SER A 145 -0.23 3.30 -22.14
CA SER A 145 1.21 3.49 -21.97
C SER A 145 1.82 2.32 -21.18
N LEU A 146 2.60 1.48 -21.86
CA LEU A 146 3.32 0.37 -21.22
C LEU A 146 4.30 0.86 -20.16
N VAL A 147 5.03 1.94 -20.44
CA VAL A 147 6.05 2.48 -19.55
C VAL A 147 5.40 2.94 -18.24
N LEU A 148 4.33 3.72 -18.32
CA LEU A 148 3.54 4.14 -17.16
C LEU A 148 2.96 2.95 -16.39
N THR A 149 2.37 1.99 -17.12
CA THR A 149 1.80 0.79 -16.53
C THR A 149 2.84 0.04 -15.71
N MET A 150 4.06 -0.10 -16.24
CA MET A 150 5.15 -0.77 -15.56
C MET A 150 5.68 0.05 -14.38
N SER A 151 5.77 1.38 -14.48
CA SER A 151 6.14 2.26 -13.35
C SER A 151 5.21 2.05 -12.16
N VAL A 152 3.91 2.23 -12.37
CA VAL A 152 2.89 2.10 -11.32
C VAL A 152 2.81 0.66 -10.82
N PHE A 153 2.83 -0.34 -11.72
CA PHE A 153 2.76 -1.75 -11.32
C PHE A 153 3.92 -2.18 -10.45
N ILE A 154 5.16 -1.82 -10.83
CA ILE A 154 6.34 -2.20 -10.04
C ILE A 154 6.36 -1.47 -8.70
N ALA A 155 5.99 -0.20 -8.66
CA ALA A 155 5.89 0.55 -7.41
C ALA A 155 4.87 -0.06 -6.45
N VAL A 156 3.70 -0.44 -6.97
CA VAL A 156 2.71 -1.16 -6.17
C VAL A 156 3.25 -2.51 -5.71
N LEU A 157 3.78 -3.31 -6.63
CA LEU A 157 4.30 -4.65 -6.32
C LEU A 157 5.39 -4.61 -5.23
N ALA A 158 6.26 -3.60 -5.27
CA ALA A 158 7.37 -3.44 -4.35
C ALA A 158 6.92 -3.29 -2.89
N HIS A 159 5.87 -2.52 -2.62
CA HIS A 159 5.31 -2.40 -1.27
C HIS A 159 4.25 -3.48 -0.95
N LYS A 160 3.66 -4.11 -1.98
CA LYS A 160 2.63 -5.14 -1.79
C LYS A 160 3.15 -6.39 -1.10
N VAL A 161 4.37 -6.81 -1.44
CA VAL A 161 5.00 -8.01 -0.86
C VAL A 161 5.24 -7.84 0.65
N PRO A 162 5.91 -6.78 1.12
CA PRO A 162 6.01 -6.49 2.55
C PRO A 162 4.65 -6.33 3.24
N ALA A 163 3.70 -5.59 2.64
CA ALA A 163 2.39 -5.37 3.23
C ALA A 163 1.59 -6.68 3.42
N ALA A 164 1.58 -7.56 2.41
CA ALA A 164 0.89 -8.85 2.50
C ALA A 164 1.52 -9.75 3.56
N PHE A 165 2.85 -9.73 3.69
CA PHE A 165 3.56 -10.42 4.76
C PHE A 165 3.11 -9.91 6.14
N SER A 166 3.05 -8.59 6.34
CA SER A 166 2.57 -7.99 7.60
C SER A 166 1.14 -8.40 7.93
N VAL A 167 0.24 -8.43 6.94
CA VAL A 167 -1.13 -8.96 7.12
C VAL A 167 -1.11 -10.41 7.58
N GLY A 168 -0.29 -11.26 6.97
CA GLY A 168 -0.17 -12.67 7.36
C GLY A 168 0.31 -12.86 8.80
N VAL A 169 1.27 -12.04 9.23
CA VAL A 169 1.77 -12.03 10.62
C VAL A 169 0.70 -11.56 11.59
N PHE A 170 0.10 -10.39 11.31
CA PHE A 170 -0.94 -9.79 12.13
C PHE A 170 -2.11 -10.77 12.33
N SER A 171 -2.62 -11.33 11.23
CA SER A 171 -3.74 -12.25 11.31
C SER A 171 -3.42 -13.54 12.06
N MET A 172 -2.16 -14.00 12.07
CA MET A 172 -1.78 -15.18 12.88
C MET A 172 -1.80 -14.90 14.37
N HIS A 173 -1.37 -13.72 14.80
CA HIS A 173 -1.39 -13.31 16.20
C HIS A 173 -2.82 -13.02 16.67
N GLU A 174 -3.53 -12.19 15.93
CA GLU A 174 -4.87 -11.71 16.29
C GLU A 174 -5.95 -12.79 16.24
N ARG A 175 -5.92 -13.66 15.23
CA ARG A 175 -6.98 -14.66 15.04
C ARG A 175 -6.75 -15.91 15.85
N GLN A 176 -5.49 -16.23 16.14
CA GLN A 176 -5.03 -17.52 16.67
C GLN A 176 -5.62 -18.73 15.92
N ASP A 177 -5.99 -18.53 14.66
CA ASP A 177 -6.70 -19.47 13.80
C ASP A 177 -6.17 -19.31 12.38
N ARG A 178 -5.40 -20.32 11.93
CA ARG A 178 -4.75 -20.34 10.63
C ARG A 178 -5.74 -20.18 9.48
N ASN A 179 -6.95 -20.73 9.58
CA ASN A 179 -7.94 -20.64 8.50
C ASN A 179 -8.49 -19.22 8.37
N LYS A 180 -8.71 -18.53 9.50
CA LYS A 180 -9.09 -17.12 9.50
C LYS A 180 -7.95 -16.23 8.97
N ALA A 181 -6.70 -16.54 9.32
CA ALA A 181 -5.55 -15.82 8.80
C ALA A 181 -5.35 -16.01 7.29
N VAL A 182 -5.52 -17.24 6.77
CA VAL A 182 -5.54 -17.50 5.31
C VAL A 182 -6.65 -16.69 4.63
N ARG A 183 -7.85 -16.62 5.23
CA ARG A 183 -8.95 -15.82 4.70
C ARG A 183 -8.59 -14.34 4.63
N ASP A 184 -8.00 -13.79 5.68
CA ASP A 184 -7.64 -12.37 5.74
C ASP A 184 -6.55 -12.03 4.70
N VAL A 185 -5.52 -12.88 4.54
CA VAL A 185 -4.52 -12.76 3.47
C VAL A 185 -5.15 -12.88 2.07
N ALA A 186 -6.09 -13.81 1.88
CA ALA A 186 -6.79 -13.97 0.62
C ALA A 186 -7.64 -12.75 0.26
N LEU A 187 -8.36 -12.18 1.22
CA LEU A 187 -9.16 -10.95 1.04
C LEU A 187 -8.27 -9.78 0.60
N PHE A 188 -7.17 -9.54 1.32
CA PHE A 188 -6.21 -8.50 0.97
C PHE A 188 -5.58 -8.72 -0.41
N SER A 189 -5.18 -9.96 -0.72
CA SER A 189 -4.50 -10.30 -1.97
C SER A 189 -5.43 -10.25 -3.18
N LEU A 190 -6.73 -10.50 -3.01
CA LEU A 190 -7.74 -10.45 -4.06
C LEU A 190 -8.24 -9.02 -4.35
N ALA A 191 -8.14 -8.09 -3.40
CA ALA A 191 -8.63 -6.73 -3.59
C ALA A 191 -8.00 -6.05 -4.82
N THR A 192 -6.67 -6.06 -4.92
CA THR A 192 -5.95 -5.45 -6.04
C THR A 192 -6.28 -6.05 -7.41
N PRO A 193 -6.17 -7.37 -7.65
CA PRO A 193 -6.46 -7.95 -8.97
C PRO A 193 -7.92 -7.77 -9.39
N ILE A 194 -8.88 -7.85 -8.45
CA ILE A 194 -10.29 -7.59 -8.74
C ILE A 194 -10.45 -6.15 -9.24
N THR A 195 -9.86 -5.18 -8.54
CA THR A 195 -10.00 -3.78 -8.92
C THR A 195 -9.22 -3.41 -10.17
N ILE A 196 -8.07 -4.05 -10.48
CA ILE A 196 -7.41 -3.89 -11.79
C ILE A 196 -8.38 -4.20 -12.92
N LEU A 197 -9.02 -5.38 -12.87
CA LEU A 197 -9.93 -5.83 -13.91
C LEU A 197 -11.19 -4.96 -13.98
N LEU A 198 -11.73 -4.58 -12.82
CA LEU A 198 -12.90 -3.70 -12.75
C LEU A 198 -12.59 -2.31 -13.30
N THR A 199 -11.45 -1.73 -12.95
CA THR A 199 -11.04 -0.42 -13.43
C THR A 199 -10.82 -0.44 -14.93
N VAL A 200 -10.13 -1.45 -15.49
CA VAL A 200 -9.99 -1.56 -16.96
C VAL A 200 -11.35 -1.70 -17.64
N TYR A 201 -12.26 -2.50 -17.07
CA TYR A 201 -13.61 -2.66 -17.61
C TYR A 201 -14.45 -1.38 -17.57
N LEU A 202 -14.36 -0.60 -16.49
CA LEU A 202 -15.17 0.60 -16.30
C LEU A 202 -14.57 1.87 -16.93
N LEU A 203 -13.24 1.97 -16.94
CA LEU A 203 -12.50 3.18 -17.33
C LEU A 203 -11.72 3.00 -18.66
N GLY A 204 -11.88 1.87 -19.36
CA GLY A 204 -11.14 1.58 -20.61
C GLY A 204 -11.37 2.58 -21.74
N ASP A 205 -12.53 3.23 -21.79
CA ASP A 205 -12.90 4.25 -22.79
C ASP A 205 -12.84 5.69 -22.24
N VAL A 206 -12.31 5.87 -21.02
CA VAL A 206 -12.21 7.19 -20.38
C VAL A 206 -10.95 7.91 -20.85
N ASP A 207 -11.05 9.23 -21.04
CA ASP A 207 -9.91 10.05 -21.45
C ASP A 207 -8.72 9.95 -20.49
N ALA A 208 -7.50 9.89 -21.04
CA ALA A 208 -6.28 9.66 -20.28
C ALA A 208 -6.10 10.65 -19.12
N HIS A 209 -6.39 11.94 -19.32
CA HIS A 209 -6.25 12.96 -18.27
C HIS A 209 -7.16 12.72 -17.06
N LEU A 210 -8.32 12.07 -17.23
CA LEU A 210 -9.19 11.65 -16.13
C LEU A 210 -8.67 10.39 -15.43
N LEU A 211 -7.99 9.50 -16.16
CA LEU A 211 -7.27 8.36 -15.56
C LEU A 211 -6.14 8.84 -14.64
N GLY A 212 -5.47 9.95 -14.99
CA GLY A 212 -4.50 10.62 -14.12
C GLY A 212 -5.07 11.00 -12.75
N LEU A 213 -6.33 11.45 -12.68
CA LEU A 213 -6.99 11.74 -11.39
C LEU A 213 -7.18 10.48 -10.53
N ALA A 214 -7.43 9.32 -11.14
CA ALA A 214 -7.56 8.06 -10.42
C ALA A 214 -6.22 7.59 -9.83
N ILE A 215 -5.12 7.79 -10.58
CA ILE A 215 -3.76 7.52 -10.10
C ILE A 215 -3.39 8.48 -8.95
N LEU A 216 -3.73 9.78 -9.07
CA LEU A 216 -3.50 10.78 -8.02
C LEU A 216 -4.29 10.48 -6.74
N PHE A 217 -5.54 10.04 -6.89
CA PHE A 217 -6.35 9.57 -5.76
C PHE A 217 -5.65 8.41 -5.03
N ALA A 218 -5.14 7.42 -5.76
CA ALA A 218 -4.36 6.34 -5.15
C ALA A 218 -3.04 6.83 -4.54
N GLY A 219 -2.34 7.78 -5.17
CA GLY A 219 -1.15 8.41 -4.60
C GLY A 219 -1.42 9.09 -3.24
N GLY A 220 -2.61 9.69 -3.10
CA GLY A 220 -3.09 10.23 -1.82
C GLY A 220 -3.33 9.17 -0.76
N THR A 221 -3.89 8.01 -1.13
CA THR A 221 -4.07 6.90 -0.18
C THR A 221 -2.72 6.30 0.26
N PHE A 222 -1.76 6.19 -0.66
CA PHE A 222 -0.42 5.68 -0.36
C PHE A 222 0.31 6.60 0.62
N LEU A 223 0.20 7.92 0.39
CA LEU A 223 0.78 8.92 1.27
C LEU A 223 0.19 8.84 2.68
N TYR A 224 -1.13 8.69 2.80
CA TYR A 224 -1.79 8.52 4.09
C TYR A 224 -1.26 7.30 4.84
N VAL A 225 -1.37 6.12 4.23
CA VAL A 225 -0.97 4.85 4.86
C VAL A 225 0.51 4.90 5.27
N ALA A 226 1.38 5.36 4.38
CA ALA A 226 2.80 5.50 4.71
C ALA A 226 3.06 6.44 5.90
N THR A 227 2.27 7.50 6.05
CA THR A 227 2.45 8.43 7.18
C THR A 227 1.91 7.85 8.48
N VAL A 228 0.72 7.24 8.48
CA VAL A 228 0.11 6.67 9.69
C VAL A 228 0.91 5.47 10.19
N ASP A 229 1.47 4.65 9.30
CA ASP A 229 2.28 3.49 9.70
C ASP A 229 3.64 3.89 10.30
N VAL A 230 4.18 5.06 9.93
CA VAL A 230 5.54 5.51 10.34
C VAL A 230 5.50 6.43 11.55
N LEU A 231 4.53 7.34 11.61
CA LEU A 231 4.54 8.46 12.54
C LEU A 231 4.52 8.03 14.02
N PRO A 232 3.75 7.01 14.44
CA PRO A 232 3.76 6.52 15.82
C PRO A 232 5.13 5.98 16.23
N ASP A 233 5.71 5.13 15.39
CA ASP A 233 7.00 4.49 15.65
C ASP A 233 8.15 5.51 15.70
N VAL A 234 8.17 6.50 14.81
CA VAL A 234 9.21 7.55 14.79
C VAL A 234 9.13 8.48 16.00
N HIS A 235 7.93 8.71 16.55
CA HIS A 235 7.74 9.49 17.78
C HIS A 235 7.94 8.70 19.07
N ASN A 236 8.17 7.39 18.98
CA ASN A 236 8.55 6.59 20.13
C ASN A 236 9.98 6.96 20.59
N SER A 237 10.12 7.30 21.88
CA SER A 237 11.40 7.74 22.46
C SER A 237 12.50 6.68 22.46
N GLU A 238 12.12 5.39 22.43
CA GLU A 238 13.07 4.28 22.48
C GLU A 238 13.39 3.74 21.08
N THR A 239 12.38 3.62 20.20
CA THR A 239 12.51 2.96 18.89
C THR A 239 12.54 3.92 17.69
N GLY A 240 12.25 5.21 17.88
CA GLY A 240 12.03 6.14 16.76
C GLY A 240 13.21 6.35 15.83
N ARG A 241 14.45 6.31 16.35
CA ARG A 241 15.64 6.39 15.49
C ARG A 241 15.79 5.16 14.60
N GLN A 242 15.43 3.98 15.11
CA GLN A 242 15.48 2.74 14.34
C GLN A 242 14.38 2.73 13.27
N ALA A 243 13.16 3.13 13.63
CA ALA A 243 12.04 3.26 12.70
C ALA A 243 12.38 4.21 11.54
N LEU A 244 12.92 5.39 11.84
CA LEU A 244 13.36 6.34 10.82
C LEU A 244 14.43 5.72 9.90
N PHE A 245 15.39 5.00 10.46
CA PHE A 245 16.44 4.35 9.67
C PHE A 245 15.88 3.27 8.73
N GLN A 246 14.90 2.49 9.19
CA GLN A 246 14.20 1.49 8.37
C GLN A 246 13.44 2.15 7.23
N VAL A 247 12.73 3.24 7.48
CA VAL A 247 12.00 4.02 6.46
C VAL A 247 12.96 4.59 5.43
N LEU A 248 14.09 5.16 5.86
CA LEU A 248 15.11 5.69 4.95
C LEU A 248 15.73 4.60 4.06
N ILE A 249 15.98 3.41 4.62
CA ILE A 249 16.45 2.27 3.82
C ILE A 249 15.37 1.84 2.83
N GLY A 250 14.10 1.71 3.25
CA GLY A 250 13.00 1.33 2.38
C GLY A 250 12.84 2.29 1.20
N ALA A 251 12.82 3.60 1.48
CA ALA A 251 12.78 4.64 0.46
C ALA A 251 14.01 4.59 -0.45
N GLY A 252 15.21 4.41 0.11
CA GLY A 252 16.45 4.26 -0.65
C GLY A 252 16.45 3.05 -1.58
N LEU A 253 15.93 1.90 -1.14
CA LEU A 253 15.76 0.70 -1.96
C LEU A 253 14.80 0.96 -3.12
N MET A 254 13.70 1.68 -2.86
CA MET A 254 12.75 2.05 -3.91
C MET A 254 13.38 3.01 -4.94
N VAL A 255 14.17 3.99 -4.50
CA VAL A 255 14.92 4.89 -5.41
C VAL A 255 15.88 4.08 -6.28
N LEU A 256 16.66 3.17 -5.69
CA LEU A 256 17.58 2.32 -6.43
C LEU A 256 16.86 1.41 -7.43
N LEU A 257 15.70 0.89 -7.06
CA LEU A 257 14.85 0.09 -7.94
C LEU A 257 14.38 0.92 -9.13
N ILE A 258 13.81 2.11 -8.89
CA ILE A 258 13.35 3.02 -9.96
C ILE A 258 14.50 3.36 -10.91
N TRP A 259 15.65 3.81 -10.39
CA TRP A 259 16.82 4.14 -11.21
C TRP A 259 17.33 2.95 -12.03
N GLY A 260 17.37 1.76 -11.42
CA GLY A 260 17.78 0.55 -12.13
C GLY A 260 16.83 0.17 -13.27
N LEU A 261 15.53 0.41 -13.11
CA LEU A 261 14.53 0.16 -14.13
C LEU A 261 14.55 1.21 -15.23
N ASP A 262 14.77 2.48 -14.88
CA ASP A 262 14.89 3.58 -15.84
C ASP A 262 16.12 3.34 -16.75
N ALA A 263 17.25 2.92 -16.18
CA ALA A 263 18.45 2.55 -16.94
C ALA A 263 18.23 1.38 -17.93
N THR A 264 17.18 0.58 -17.75
CA THR A 264 16.81 -0.50 -18.67
C THR A 264 15.68 -0.12 -19.64
N GLY A 265 15.12 1.09 -19.51
CA GLY A 265 13.98 1.59 -20.28
C GLY A 265 12.65 0.92 -19.96
N MET A 266 12.56 0.22 -18.82
CA MET A 266 11.32 -0.46 -18.38
C MET A 266 10.32 0.49 -17.72
N VAL A 267 10.82 1.56 -17.12
CA VAL A 267 10.07 2.71 -16.58
C VAL A 267 10.69 3.97 -17.18
N ALA A 268 9.99 5.09 -17.14
CA ALA A 268 10.55 6.39 -17.50
C ALA A 268 10.37 7.32 -16.30
N HIS A 269 11.49 7.73 -15.72
CA HIS A 269 11.54 8.69 -14.63
C HIS A 269 12.62 9.76 -14.87
#